data_AF-A0A1M5AGT7-F1
#
_entry.id   AF-A0A1M5AGT7-F1
#
_cell.length_a   1.000
_cell.length_b   1.000
_cell.length_c   1.000
_cell.angle_alpha   90.00
_cell.angle_beta   90.00
_cell.angle_gamma   90.00
#
_symmetry.space_group_name_H-M   'P 1'
#
loop_
_entity.id
_entity.type
_entity.pdbx_description
1 polymer ?
#
loop_
_entity_poly.entity_id
_entity_poly.type
_entity_poly.pdbx_seq_one_letter_code
_entity_poly.pdbx_strand_id
1 'polypeptide(L)'
;MKKLTFEEALARLEAVVRELEEGQLPLEKSLALFGEGITLTRFCHQELEKAEERISILTAGDKGEPVLRDYDPSLVDLLNSERKE
;
A
#
# COMPACT_ATOMS: atom_id res chain seq x y z
N MET A 1 -11.55 -12.63 -17.50
CA MET A 1 -10.20 -12.43 -16.93
C MET A 1 -10.35 -12.00 -15.48
N LYS A 2 -9.62 -12.63 -14.56
CA LYS A 2 -9.67 -12.30 -13.12
C LYS A 2 -8.88 -11.00 -12.90
N LYS A 3 -9.46 -10.04 -12.19
CA LYS A 3 -8.73 -8.82 -11.77
C LYS A 3 -7.85 -9.19 -10.58
N LEU A 4 -6.62 -8.68 -10.56
CA LEU A 4 -5.71 -8.79 -9.44
C LEU A 4 -6.33 -8.10 -8.21
N THR A 5 -6.34 -8.76 -7.05
CA THR A 5 -6.77 -8.13 -5.78
C THR A 5 -5.60 -7.48 -5.05
N PHE A 6 -5.90 -6.63 -4.06
CA PHE A 6 -4.88 -6.04 -3.19
C PHE A 6 -4.04 -7.10 -2.49
N GLU A 7 -4.67 -8.11 -1.90
CA GLU A 7 -4.00 -9.19 -1.17
C GLU A 7 -3.11 -10.03 -2.08
N GLU A 8 -3.57 -10.30 -3.31
CA GLU A 8 -2.79 -11.02 -4.32
C GLU A 8 -1.56 -10.20 -4.76
N ALA A 9 -1.73 -8.88 -4.97
CA ALA A 9 -0.64 -7.99 -5.33
C ALA A 9 0.40 -7.86 -4.21
N LEU A 10 -0.05 -7.72 -2.97
CA LEU A 10 0.81 -7.62 -1.79
C LEU A 10 1.58 -8.92 -1.57
N ALA A 11 0.92 -10.08 -1.64
CA ALA A 11 1.58 -11.37 -1.51
C ALA A 11 2.64 -11.59 -2.61
N ARG A 12 2.36 -11.15 -3.84
CA ARG A 12 3.36 -11.19 -4.92
C ARG A 12 4.52 -10.23 -4.66
N LEU A 13 4.26 -9.01 -4.19
CA LEU A 13 5.29 -8.03 -3.87
C LEU A 13 6.25 -8.57 -2.80
N GLU A 14 5.72 -9.17 -1.73
CA GLU A 14 6.54 -9.81 -0.70
C GLU A 14 7.41 -10.94 -1.27
N ALA A 15 6.85 -11.76 -2.18
CA ALA A 15 7.62 -12.80 -2.85
C ALA A 15 8.75 -12.22 -3.71
N VAL A 16 8.47 -11.16 -4.48
CA VAL A 16 9.47 -10.44 -5.28
C VAL A 16 10.60 -9.90 -4.39
N VAL A 17 10.26 -9.28 -3.26
CA VAL A 17 11.27 -8.77 -2.30
C VAL A 17 12.12 -9.92 -1.76
N ARG A 18 11.50 -11.01 -1.31
CA ARG A 18 12.24 -12.20 -0.84
C ARG A 18 13.20 -12.75 -1.90
N GLU A 19 12.72 -12.90 -3.14
CA GLU A 19 13.56 -13.38 -4.26
C GLU A 19 14.74 -12.44 -4.55
N LEU A 20 14.54 -11.11 -4.45
CA LEU A 20 15.61 -10.12 -4.63
C LEU A 20 16.64 -10.15 -3.48
N GLU A 21 16.18 -10.35 -2.24
CA GLU A 21 17.02 -10.41 -1.04
C GLU A 21 17.90 -11.67 -0.98
N GLU A 22 17.48 -12.77 -1.60
CA GLU A 22 18.29 -14.00 -1.70
C GLU A 22 19.61 -13.78 -2.46
N GLY A 23 19.68 -12.77 -3.33
CA GLY A 23 20.94 -12.31 -3.95
C GLY A 23 21.60 -13.28 -4.94
N GLN A 24 20.98 -14.41 -5.27
CA GLN A 24 21.52 -15.44 -6.17
C GLN A 24 20.99 -15.34 -7.62
N LEU A 25 20.38 -14.21 -7.98
CA LEU A 25 19.72 -14.03 -9.26
C LEU A 25 20.64 -13.40 -10.32
N PRO A 26 20.57 -13.85 -11.58
CA PRO A 26 21.19 -13.14 -12.70
C PRO A 26 20.67 -11.70 -12.82
N LEU A 27 21.52 -10.78 -13.29
CA LEU A 27 21.20 -9.35 -13.39
C LEU A 27 19.88 -9.08 -14.13
N GLU A 28 19.66 -9.73 -15.28
CA GLU A 28 18.43 -9.57 -16.07
C GLU A 28 17.18 -9.97 -15.28
N LYS A 29 17.29 -11.04 -14.48
CA LYS A 29 16.18 -11.49 -13.63
C LYS A 29 15.93 -10.53 -12.47
N SER A 30 16.99 -10.00 -11.86
CA SER A 30 16.89 -8.98 -10.80
C SER A 30 16.23 -7.70 -11.31
N LEU A 31 16.58 -7.25 -12.52
CA LEU A 31 15.95 -6.07 -13.15
C LEU A 31 14.47 -6.31 -13.48
N ALA A 32 14.13 -7.51 -13.96
CA ALA A 32 12.74 -7.87 -14.23
C ALA A 32 11.89 -7.87 -12.94
N LEU A 33 12.38 -8.53 -11.89
CA LEU A 33 11.71 -8.56 -10.58
C LEU A 33 11.61 -7.18 -9.96
N PHE A 34 12.63 -6.33 -10.09
CA PHE A 34 12.56 -4.95 -9.63
C PHE A 34 11.45 -4.17 -10.35
N GLY A 35 11.36 -4.28 -11.68
CA GLY A 35 10.31 -3.64 -12.46
C GLY A 35 8.90 -4.15 -12.09
N GLU A 36 8.78 -5.44 -11.83
CA GLU A 36 7.55 -6.05 -11.32
C GLU A 36 7.19 -5.47 -9.93
N GLY A 37 8.15 -5.40 -9.02
CA GLY A 37 7.99 -4.83 -7.69
C GLY A 37 7.49 -3.38 -7.72
N ILE A 38 8.06 -2.54 -8.58
CA ILE A 38 7.58 -1.15 -8.77
C ILE A 38 6.13 -1.12 -9.23
N THR A 39 5.73 -2.01 -10.13
CA THR A 39 4.35 -2.09 -10.63
C THR A 39 3.39 -2.50 -9.53
N LEU A 40 3.75 -3.51 -8.73
CA LEU A 40 2.95 -4.00 -7.62
C LEU A 40 2.81 -2.96 -6.51
N THR A 41 3.89 -2.28 -6.14
CA THR A 41 3.87 -1.19 -5.15
C THR A 41 2.91 -0.07 -5.57
N ARG A 42 2.96 0.35 -6.85
CA ARG A 42 2.04 1.37 -7.38
C ARG A 42 0.58 0.89 -7.33
N PHE A 43 0.33 -0.36 -7.68
CA PHE A 43 -1.00 -0.93 -7.61
C PHE A 43 -1.53 -0.93 -6.17
N CYS A 44 -0.75 -1.44 -5.21
CA CYS A 44 -1.14 -1.46 -3.80
C CYS A 44 -1.44 -0.05 -3.27
N HIS A 45 -0.61 0.94 -3.60
CA HIS A 45 -0.86 2.33 -3.21
C HIS A 45 -2.19 2.87 -3.75
N GLN A 46 -2.48 2.63 -5.02
CA GLN A 46 -3.74 3.08 -5.63
C GLN A 46 -4.97 2.42 -5.02
N GLU A 47 -4.89 1.15 -4.63
CA GLU A 47 -6.00 0.47 -3.96
C GLU A 47 -6.22 1.02 -2.55
N LEU A 48 -5.15 1.39 -1.84
CA LEU A 48 -5.24 2.06 -0.53
C LEU A 48 -5.84 3.46 -0.65
N GLU A 49 -5.40 4.28 -1.61
CA GLU A 49 -5.97 5.62 -1.87
C GLU A 49 -7.48 5.55 -2.13
N LYS A 50 -7.93 4.57 -2.94
CA LYS A 50 -9.37 4.36 -3.20
C LYS A 50 -10.12 3.94 -1.93
N ALA A 51 -9.51 3.14 -1.08
CA ALA A 51 -10.12 2.75 0.19
C ALA A 51 -10.26 3.95 1.13
N GLU A 52 -9.22 4.79 1.23
CA GLU A 52 -9.21 6.02 2.01
C GLU A 52 -10.28 7.01 1.54
N GLU A 53 -10.39 7.24 0.22
CA GLU A 53 -11.42 8.11 -0.36
C GLU A 53 -12.83 7.63 0.00
N ARG A 54 -13.07 6.32 -0.08
CA ARG A 54 -14.37 5.73 0.28
C ARG A 54 -14.68 5.87 1.76
N ILE A 55 -13.70 5.71 2.65
CA ILE A 55 -13.86 5.91 4.09
C ILE A 55 -14.16 7.38 4.41
N SER A 56 -13.46 8.31 3.74
CA SER A 56 -13.68 9.75 3.86
C SER A 56 -15.12 10.13 3.52
N ILE A 57 -15.66 9.61 2.41
CA ILE A 57 -17.06 9.83 2.01
C ILE A 57 -18.06 9.27 3.03
N LEU A 58 -17.81 8.07 3.58
CA LEU A 58 -18.71 7.42 4.54
C LEU A 58 -18.74 8.12 5.90
N THR A 59 -17.61 8.67 6.34
CA THR A 59 -17.49 9.39 7.63
C THR A 59 -18.18 10.77 7.59
N ALA A 60 -18.60 11.23 6.41
CA ALA A 60 -19.35 12.47 6.20
C ALA A 60 -20.86 12.38 6.59
N GLY A 61 -21.37 11.20 6.97
CA GLY A 61 -22.78 10.96 7.24
C GLY A 61 -23.13 10.92 8.73
N ASP A 62 -23.44 12.08 9.31
CA ASP A 62 -24.42 12.25 10.41
C ASP A 62 -24.78 13.72 10.72
N LYS A 63 -23.99 14.71 10.23
CA LYS A 63 -24.31 16.16 10.38
C LYS A 63 -24.11 17.04 9.14
N GLY A 64 -23.80 16.48 7.98
CA GLY A 64 -23.94 17.18 6.69
C GLY A 64 -22.97 18.32 6.39
N GLU A 65 -21.87 18.48 7.13
CA GLU A 65 -20.79 19.40 6.75
C GLU A 65 -19.45 18.64 6.61
N PRO A 66 -18.82 18.65 5.41
CA PRO A 66 -17.55 17.99 5.20
C PRO A 66 -16.43 18.81 5.85
N VAL A 67 -15.85 18.27 6.92
CA VAL A 67 -14.55 18.74 7.41
C VAL A 67 -13.49 17.83 6.81
N LEU A 68 -12.89 18.29 5.71
CA LEU A 68 -11.61 17.76 5.25
C LEU A 68 -10.59 18.07 6.35
N ARG A 69 -10.19 17.06 7.11
CA ARG A 69 -8.86 17.10 7.70
C ARG A 69 -7.95 16.51 6.66
N ASP A 70 -6.97 17.30 6.23
CA ASP A 70 -5.85 16.77 5.46
C ASP A 70 -5.34 15.52 6.18
N TYR A 71 -5.09 14.45 5.43
CA TYR A 71 -4.35 13.32 5.96
C TYR A 71 -3.02 13.87 6.45
N ASP A 72 -2.83 13.91 7.77
CA ASP A 72 -1.60 14.33 8.43
C ASP A 72 -0.75 13.08 8.67
N PRO A 73 0.31 12.85 7.89
CA PRO A 73 1.17 11.68 8.05
C PRO A 73 1.82 11.59 9.43
N SER A 74 1.89 12.70 10.19
CA SER A 74 2.44 12.71 11.55
C SER A 74 1.51 12.04 12.59
N LEU A 75 0.25 11.79 12.26
CA LEU A 75 -0.67 11.02 13.11
C LEU A 75 -0.34 9.52 13.12
N VAL A 76 0.34 9.01 12.09
CA VAL A 76 0.83 7.62 12.05
C VAL A 76 1.97 7.43 13.05
N ASP A 77 2.78 8.46 13.28
CA ASP A 77 3.85 8.45 14.28
C ASP A 77 3.30 8.43 15.71
N LEU A 78 2.16 9.09 15.97
CA LEU A 78 1.45 9.03 17.24
C LEU A 78 0.90 7.63 17.55
N LEU A 79 0.29 6.95 16.58
CA LEU A 79 -0.18 5.57 16.73
C LEU A 79 0.96 4.55 16.97
N ASN A 80 2.14 4.80 16.39
CA ASN A 80 3.32 3.97 16.61
C ASN A 80 4.05 4.28 17.93
N SER A 81 3.81 5.45 18.53
CA SER A 81 4.40 5.86 19.80
C SER A 81 3.76 5.18 21.03
N GLU A 82 2.49 4.77 20.94
CA GLU A 82 1.77 4.07 22.02
C GLU A 82 2.16 2.60 22.20
N ARG A 83 3.05 2.05 21.35
CA ARG A 83 3.61 0.69 21.51
C ARG A 83 4.97 0.64 22.20
N LYS A 84 5.42 1.73 22.81
CA LYS A 84 6.63 1.75 23.66
C LYS A 84 6.26 2.09 25.11
N GLU A 85 5.53 1.18 25.75
CA GLU A 85 5.66 0.92 27.20
C GLU A 85 5.74 -0.60 27.42
#